data_AF-A0A2G2LKJ9-F1
#
_entry.id   AF-A0A2G2LKJ9-F1
#
_cell.length_a   1.000
_cell.length_b   1.000
_cell.length_c   1.000
_cell.angle_alpha   90.00
_cell.angle_beta   90.00
_cell.angle_gamma   90.00
#
_symmetry.space_group_name_H-M   'P 1'
#
loop_
_entity.id
_entity.type
_entity.pdbx_description
1 polymer ?
#
loop_
_entity_poly.entity_id
_entity_poly.type
_entity_poly.pdbx_seq_one_letter_code
_entity_poly.pdbx_strand_id
1 'polypeptide(L)'
;MKKTTSLRQRFFNDLPNIILVISLCLFVATAYFISQWWQANKMNIAYADQSILMQALSSKNHLHAYSVGYLLAADNEPKSALEAFNIAEASKDPHLRTLAKYAMANLHSAVAEGSIEGITADSRLVGHILLAREAYKGALRLEPDFYDARFNLERLDRISPEKRSQGFIGATSYTIGLDPFKESGRALMKDNTRRGLP
;
A
#
# COMPACT_ATOMS: atom_id res chain seq x y z
N MET A 1 24.66 -60.81 -40.36
CA MET A 1 24.07 -59.53 -40.81
C MET A 1 23.54 -58.77 -39.61
N LYS A 2 24.24 -57.72 -39.15
CA LYS A 2 23.75 -56.85 -38.06
C LYS A 2 22.70 -55.90 -38.64
N LYS A 3 21.43 -56.06 -38.22
CA LYS A 3 20.34 -55.14 -38.56
C LYS A 3 20.64 -53.78 -37.90
N THR A 4 21.09 -52.81 -38.70
CA THR A 4 21.08 -51.40 -38.32
C THR A 4 19.63 -50.93 -38.30
N THR A 5 18.95 -51.08 -37.17
CA THR A 5 17.66 -50.42 -36.97
C THR A 5 17.91 -48.92 -37.06
N SER A 6 17.35 -48.30 -38.11
CA SER A 6 17.53 -46.86 -38.32
C SER A 6 16.95 -46.11 -37.11
N LEU A 7 17.63 -45.07 -36.63
CA LEU A 7 17.16 -44.18 -35.55
C LEU A 7 15.69 -43.78 -35.72
N ARG A 8 15.22 -43.67 -36.97
CA ARG A 8 13.85 -43.39 -37.36
C ARG A 8 12.84 -44.45 -36.88
N GLN A 9 13.16 -45.74 -36.98
CA GLN A 9 12.27 -46.82 -36.52
C GLN A 9 12.16 -46.89 -34.99
N ARG A 10 13.25 -46.60 -34.26
CA ARG A 10 13.19 -46.49 -32.79
C ARG A 10 12.28 -45.35 -32.36
N PHE A 11 12.44 -44.17 -32.99
CA PHE A 11 11.58 -43.02 -32.72
C PHE A 11 10.09 -43.32 -32.92
N PHE A 12 9.71 -43.97 -34.03
CA PHE A 12 8.30 -44.30 -34.29
C PHE A 12 7.72 -45.34 -33.32
N ASN A 13 8.54 -46.26 -32.79
CA ASN A 13 8.09 -47.25 -31.81
C ASN A 13 7.88 -46.63 -30.42
N ASP A 14 8.69 -45.63 -30.05
CA ASP A 14 8.60 -44.96 -28.74
C ASP A 14 7.62 -43.79 -28.75
N LEU A 15 7.27 -43.25 -29.93
CA LEU A 15 6.34 -42.14 -30.13
C LEU A 15 4.98 -42.31 -29.42
N PRO A 16 4.27 -43.46 -29.46
CA PRO A 16 3.02 -43.63 -28.71
C PRO A 16 3.23 -43.52 -27.20
N ASN A 17 4.33 -44.05 -26.66
CA ASN A 17 4.65 -43.95 -25.23
C ASN A 17 4.97 -42.50 -24.84
N ILE A 18 5.70 -41.76 -25.69
CA ILE A 18 6.01 -40.35 -25.47
C ILE A 18 4.71 -39.52 -25.46
N ILE A 19 3.81 -39.74 -26.43
CA ILE A 19 2.52 -39.06 -26.47
C ILE A 19 1.68 -39.36 -25.23
N LEU A 20 1.68 -40.61 -24.76
CA LEU A 20 0.96 -41.02 -23.55
C LEU A 20 1.52 -40.33 -22.31
N VAL A 21 2.85 -40.24 -22.17
CA VAL A 21 3.46 -39.52 -21.05
C VAL A 21 3.12 -38.03 -21.09
N ILE A 22 3.20 -37.39 -22.27
CA ILE A 22 2.85 -35.98 -22.43
C ILE A 22 1.37 -35.75 -22.11
N SER A 23 0.47 -36.61 -22.60
CA SER A 23 -0.97 -36.46 -22.35
C SER A 23 -1.29 -36.65 -20.88
N LEU A 24 -0.61 -37.57 -20.18
CA LEU A 24 -0.73 -37.75 -18.74
C LEU A 24 -0.24 -36.51 -17.97
N CYS A 25 0.92 -35.96 -18.33
CA CYS A 25 1.45 -34.73 -17.73
C CYS A 25 0.49 -33.55 -17.93
N LEU A 26 -0.06 -33.39 -19.14
CA LEU A 26 -1.05 -32.36 -19.43
C LEU A 26 -2.34 -32.56 -18.65
N PHE A 27 -2.82 -33.80 -18.52
CA PHE A 27 -4.01 -34.11 -17.72
C PHE A 27 -3.82 -33.78 -16.23
N VAL A 28 -2.65 -34.07 -15.67
CA VAL A 28 -2.33 -33.69 -14.28
C VAL A 28 -2.27 -32.16 -14.14
N ALA A 29 -1.66 -31.46 -15.11
CA ALA A 29 -1.60 -30.01 -15.09
C ALA A 29 -2.99 -29.37 -15.18
N THR A 30 -3.88 -29.86 -16.05
CA THR A 30 -5.25 -29.34 -16.16
C THR A 30 -6.05 -29.60 -14.89
N ALA A 31 -5.94 -30.79 -14.29
CA ALA A 31 -6.59 -31.09 -13.01
C ALA A 31 -6.11 -30.13 -11.89
N TYR A 32 -4.80 -29.82 -11.86
CA TYR A 32 -4.24 -28.84 -10.94
C TYR A 32 -4.80 -27.44 -11.15
N PHE A 33 -4.85 -26.94 -12.38
CA PHE A 33 -5.41 -25.62 -12.69
C PHE A 33 -6.91 -25.53 -12.38
N ILE A 34 -7.68 -26.59 -12.65
CA ILE A 34 -9.10 -26.66 -12.29
C ILE A 34 -9.27 -26.57 -10.76
N SER A 35 -8.41 -27.26 -10.00
CA SER A 35 -8.44 -27.17 -8.53
C SER A 35 -8.15 -25.75 -8.04
N GLN A 36 -7.14 -25.09 -8.61
CA GLN A 36 -6.81 -23.70 -8.27
C GLN A 36 -7.96 -22.73 -8.60
N TRP A 37 -8.57 -22.89 -9.78
CA TRP A 37 -9.72 -22.07 -10.18
C TRP A 37 -10.92 -22.26 -9.25
N TRP A 38 -11.20 -23.49 -8.82
CA TRP A 38 -12.28 -23.76 -7.90
C TRP A 38 -12.05 -23.13 -6.52
N GLN A 39 -10.81 -23.18 -6.01
CA GLN A 39 -10.43 -22.51 -4.77
C GLN A 39 -10.57 -20.98 -4.88
N ALA A 40 -10.12 -20.40 -5.99
CA ALA A 40 -10.27 -18.96 -6.25
C ALA A 40 -11.75 -18.55 -6.32
N ASN A 41 -12.58 -19.33 -7.02
CA ASN A 41 -14.01 -19.05 -7.10
C ASN A 41 -14.71 -19.11 -5.73
N LYS A 42 -14.35 -20.09 -4.89
CA LYS A 42 -14.87 -20.17 -3.53
C LYS A 42 -14.49 -18.94 -2.70
N MET A 43 -13.25 -18.46 -2.82
CA MET A 43 -12.80 -17.24 -2.13
C MET A 43 -13.49 -15.99 -2.66
N ASN A 44 -13.72 -15.88 -3.96
CA ASN A 44 -14.45 -14.77 -4.56
C ASN A 44 -15.91 -14.71 -4.08
N ILE A 45 -16.57 -15.86 -3.99
CA ILE A 45 -17.92 -15.95 -3.41
C ILE A 45 -17.88 -15.51 -1.94
N ALA A 46 -16.93 -16.02 -1.16
CA ALA A 46 -16.79 -15.67 0.26
C ALA A 46 -16.49 -14.18 0.49
N TYR A 47 -15.78 -13.56 -0.45
CA TYR A 47 -15.51 -12.12 -0.43
C TYR A 47 -16.78 -11.32 -0.77
N ALA A 48 -17.50 -11.74 -1.80
CA ALA A 48 -18.72 -11.07 -2.27
C ALA A 48 -19.85 -11.13 -1.24
N ASP A 49 -20.00 -12.26 -0.52
CA ASP A 49 -20.99 -12.44 0.54
C ASP A 49 -20.47 -12.05 1.93
N GLN A 50 -19.24 -11.55 2.03
CA GLN A 50 -18.53 -11.16 3.26
C GLN A 50 -18.33 -12.30 4.29
N SER A 51 -18.67 -13.55 3.95
CA SER A 51 -18.43 -14.71 4.83
C SER A 51 -16.95 -14.97 5.10
N ILE A 52 -16.07 -14.39 4.28
CA ILE A 52 -14.62 -14.39 4.48
C ILE A 52 -14.20 -13.79 5.83
N LEU A 53 -14.97 -12.87 6.40
CA LEU A 53 -14.73 -12.27 7.72
C LEU A 53 -14.89 -13.27 8.88
N MET A 54 -15.68 -14.33 8.67
CA MET A 54 -15.90 -15.37 9.68
C MET A 54 -14.78 -16.42 9.70
N GLN A 55 -13.88 -16.40 8.71
CA GLN A 55 -12.80 -17.35 8.59
C GLN A 55 -11.60 -16.90 9.43
N ALA A 56 -10.92 -17.85 10.08
CA ALA A 56 -9.72 -17.54 10.84
C ALA A 56 -8.61 -17.01 9.91
N LEU A 57 -8.03 -15.87 10.27
CA LEU A 57 -6.85 -15.33 9.60
C LEU A 57 -5.68 -16.31 9.74
N SER A 58 -5.11 -16.70 8.60
CA SER A 58 -3.95 -17.58 8.55
C SER A 58 -2.75 -16.84 7.97
N SER A 59 -1.61 -16.92 8.66
CA SER A 59 -0.35 -16.33 8.18
C SER A 59 0.19 -16.95 6.89
N LYS A 60 -0.39 -18.08 6.43
CA LYS A 60 -0.01 -18.75 5.19
C LYS A 60 -0.75 -18.20 3.97
N ASN A 61 -1.90 -17.56 4.15
CA ASN A 61 -2.74 -17.08 3.05
C ASN A 61 -2.82 -15.56 3.07
N HIS A 62 -1.80 -14.92 2.51
CA HIS A 62 -1.65 -13.47 2.51
C HIS A 62 -2.73 -12.76 1.68
N LEU A 63 -3.21 -13.37 0.59
CA LEU A 63 -4.28 -12.79 -0.23
C LEU A 63 -5.61 -12.79 0.52
N HIS A 64 -5.90 -13.86 1.26
CA HIS A 64 -7.03 -13.90 2.19
C HIS A 64 -6.91 -12.80 3.25
N ALA A 65 -5.74 -12.64 3.88
CA ALA A 65 -5.53 -11.58 4.85
C ALA A 65 -5.74 -10.17 4.26
N TYR A 66 -5.25 -9.93 3.04
CA TYR A 66 -5.48 -8.66 2.35
C TYR A 66 -6.97 -8.40 2.10
N SER A 67 -7.71 -9.41 1.61
CA SER A 67 -9.14 -9.28 1.36
C SER A 67 -9.96 -9.01 2.63
N VAL A 68 -9.61 -9.66 3.74
CA VAL A 68 -10.23 -9.40 5.06
C VAL A 68 -9.91 -7.97 5.51
N GLY A 69 -8.65 -7.54 5.40
CA GLY A 69 -8.27 -6.17 5.73
C GLY A 69 -9.01 -5.12 4.90
N TYR A 70 -9.24 -5.37 3.61
CA TYR A 70 -9.99 -4.47 2.74
C TYR A 70 -11.45 -4.31 3.17
N LEU A 71 -12.14 -5.41 3.51
CA LEU A 71 -13.51 -5.35 4.00
C LEU A 71 -13.61 -4.67 5.37
N LEU A 72 -12.72 -5.02 6.31
CA LEU A 72 -12.67 -4.38 7.63
C LEU A 72 -12.39 -2.87 7.55
N ALA A 73 -11.56 -2.44 6.59
CA ALA A 73 -11.33 -1.03 6.32
C ALA A 73 -12.60 -0.32 5.85
N ALA A 74 -13.40 -0.98 4.99
CA ALA A 74 -14.68 -0.46 4.51
C ALA A 74 -15.74 -0.38 5.64
N ASP A 75 -15.71 -1.32 6.58
CA ASP A 75 -16.59 -1.36 7.76
C ASP A 75 -16.13 -0.43 8.90
N ASN A 76 -15.14 0.45 8.63
CA ASN A 76 -14.61 1.42 9.58
C ASN A 76 -13.99 0.78 10.84
N GLU A 77 -13.37 -0.39 10.69
CA GLU A 77 -12.62 -1.13 11.71
C GLU A 77 -11.09 -1.04 11.45
N PRO A 78 -10.48 0.15 11.55
CA PRO A 78 -9.12 0.38 11.08
C PRO A 78 -8.05 -0.42 11.82
N LYS A 79 -8.28 -0.77 13.10
CA LYS A 79 -7.33 -1.56 13.89
C LYS A 79 -7.23 -2.99 13.37
N SER A 80 -8.38 -3.66 13.25
CA SER A 80 -8.48 -5.02 12.73
C SER A 80 -8.02 -5.10 11.28
N ALA A 81 -8.32 -4.07 10.48
CA ALA A 81 -7.84 -3.97 9.11
C ALA A 81 -6.30 -3.88 9.02
N LEU A 82 -5.66 -3.08 9.89
CA LEU A 82 -4.19 -2.99 9.96
C LEU A 82 -3.55 -4.33 10.33
N GLU A 83 -4.13 -5.07 11.28
CA GLU A 83 -3.62 -6.42 11.63
C GLU A 83 -3.66 -7.38 10.45
N ALA A 84 -4.76 -7.37 9.69
CA ALA A 84 -4.90 -8.17 8.48
C ALA A 84 -3.91 -7.75 7.38
N PHE A 85 -3.71 -6.44 7.18
CA PHE A 85 -2.73 -5.95 6.22
C PHE A 85 -1.28 -6.24 6.63
N ASN A 86 -0.94 -6.25 7.92
CA ASN A 86 0.39 -6.68 8.39
C ASN A 86 0.68 -8.13 8.00
N ILE A 87 -0.32 -9.02 8.09
CA ILE A 87 -0.19 -10.40 7.63
C ILE A 87 0.00 -10.44 6.10
N ALA A 88 -0.74 -9.62 5.35
CA ALA A 88 -0.59 -9.54 3.90
C ALA A 88 0.78 -9.00 3.46
N GLU A 89 1.35 -8.02 4.19
CA GLU A 89 2.66 -7.44 3.92
C GLU A 89 3.81 -8.46 4.05
N ALA A 90 3.61 -9.52 4.83
CA ALA A 90 4.57 -10.61 4.97
C ALA A 90 4.60 -11.56 3.75
N SER A 91 3.79 -11.31 2.72
CA SER A 91 3.77 -12.09 1.49
C SER A 91 5.13 -12.14 0.80
N LYS A 92 5.38 -13.21 0.03
CA LYS A 92 6.53 -13.29 -0.88
C LYS A 92 6.29 -12.57 -2.21
N ASP A 93 5.03 -12.33 -2.56
CA ASP A 93 4.66 -11.63 -3.79
C ASP A 93 4.89 -10.12 -3.62
N PRO A 94 5.84 -9.51 -4.37
CA PRO A 94 6.14 -8.08 -4.25
C PRO A 94 4.93 -7.19 -4.48
N HIS A 95 4.05 -7.54 -5.43
CA HIS A 95 2.90 -6.71 -5.75
C HIS A 95 1.87 -6.72 -4.61
N LEU A 96 1.56 -7.90 -4.05
CA LEU A 96 0.68 -7.98 -2.88
C LEU A 96 1.24 -7.21 -1.67
N ARG A 97 2.57 -7.21 -1.47
CA ARG A 97 3.20 -6.40 -0.42
C ARG A 97 3.04 -4.90 -0.69
N THR A 98 3.19 -4.46 -1.94
CA THR A 98 2.94 -3.07 -2.35
C THR A 98 1.50 -2.67 -2.02
N LEU A 99 0.52 -3.51 -2.40
CA LEU A 99 -0.90 -3.27 -2.12
C LEU A 99 -1.18 -3.21 -0.62
N ALA A 100 -0.62 -4.12 0.17
CA ALA A 100 -0.77 -4.11 1.63
C ALA A 100 -0.22 -2.82 2.26
N LYS A 101 1.00 -2.40 1.87
CA LYS A 101 1.59 -1.14 2.35
C LYS A 101 0.76 0.07 1.95
N TYR A 102 0.28 0.11 0.71
CA TYR A 102 -0.59 1.18 0.24
C TYR A 102 -1.92 1.23 1.01
N ALA A 103 -2.54 0.08 1.29
CA ALA A 103 -3.77 0.01 2.07
C ALA A 103 -3.56 0.48 3.52
N MET A 104 -2.45 0.09 4.16
CA MET A 104 -2.08 0.61 5.49
C MET A 104 -1.87 2.13 5.48
N ALA A 105 -1.24 2.66 4.42
CA ALA A 105 -1.04 4.09 4.25
C ALA A 105 -2.37 4.84 4.11
N ASN A 106 -3.30 4.32 3.30
CA ASN A 106 -4.64 4.87 3.15
C ASN A 106 -5.40 4.90 4.49
N LEU A 107 -5.33 3.82 5.29
CA LEU A 107 -5.96 3.78 6.61
C LEU A 107 -5.43 4.86 7.54
N HIS A 108 -4.11 5.02 7.63
CA HIS A 108 -3.52 6.07 8.45
C HIS A 108 -3.82 7.48 7.92
N SER A 109 -3.86 7.67 6.60
CA SER A 109 -4.26 8.93 5.98
C SER A 109 -5.71 9.29 6.30
N ALA A 110 -6.63 8.34 6.22
CA ALA A 110 -8.04 8.55 6.53
C ALA A 110 -8.25 8.98 7.99
N VAL A 111 -7.57 8.33 8.94
CA VAL A 111 -7.62 8.72 10.36
C VAL A 111 -7.06 10.13 10.56
N ALA A 112 -5.98 10.48 9.86
CA ALA A 112 -5.42 11.81 9.92
C ALA A 112 -6.38 12.86 9.35
N GLU A 113 -6.96 12.62 8.17
CA GLU A 113 -7.88 13.54 7.51
C GLU A 113 -9.14 13.82 8.34
N GLY A 114 -9.75 12.79 8.93
CA GLY A 114 -10.91 12.95 9.80
C GLY A 114 -10.64 13.73 11.10
N SER A 115 -9.38 13.81 11.53
CA SER A 115 -8.98 14.52 12.75
C SER A 115 -8.68 16.01 12.54
N ILE A 116 -8.58 16.48 11.29
CA ILE A 116 -8.20 17.87 10.96
C ILE A 116 -9.33 18.87 11.23
N GLU A 117 -10.58 18.40 11.32
CA GLU A 117 -11.75 19.26 11.60
C GLU A 117 -11.81 19.74 13.06
N GLY A 118 -11.07 19.11 13.98
CA GLY A 118 -10.87 19.57 15.36
C GLY A 118 -9.57 20.37 15.48
N ILE A 119 -9.65 21.65 15.85
CA ILE A 119 -8.58 22.68 15.77
C ILE A 119 -7.30 22.43 16.59
N THR A 120 -7.08 21.27 17.20
CA THR A 120 -5.81 20.95 17.86
C THR A 120 -5.02 19.93 17.07
N ALA A 121 -3.82 20.32 16.61
CA ALA A 121 -2.82 19.41 16.06
C ALA A 121 -2.36 18.44 17.16
N ASP A 122 -3.17 17.41 17.41
CA ASP A 122 -2.89 16.36 18.36
C ASP A 122 -1.64 15.59 17.89
N SER A 123 -0.77 15.20 18.83
CA SER A 123 0.41 14.39 18.56
C SER A 123 0.07 13.09 17.82
N ARG A 124 -1.15 12.58 18.01
CA ARG A 124 -1.73 11.45 17.28
C ARG A 124 -1.89 11.71 15.79
N LEU A 125 -2.32 12.90 15.39
CA LEU A 125 -2.45 13.31 13.99
C LEU A 125 -1.08 13.23 13.30
N VAL A 126 -0.05 13.78 13.94
CA VAL A 126 1.33 13.75 13.42
C VAL A 126 1.81 12.32 13.27
N GLY A 127 1.55 11.46 14.26
CA GLY A 127 1.88 10.03 14.20
C GLY A 127 1.26 9.33 12.99
N HIS A 128 -0.03 9.52 12.75
CA HIS A 128 -0.72 8.92 11.59
C HIS A 128 -0.18 9.42 10.26
N ILE A 129 0.15 10.71 10.14
CA ILE A 129 0.76 11.26 8.92
C ILE A 129 2.13 10.62 8.66
N LEU A 130 2.96 10.47 9.69
CA LEU A 130 4.28 9.84 9.55
C LEU A 130 4.17 8.36 9.16
N LEU A 131 3.25 7.63 9.79
CA LEU A 131 3.00 6.22 9.44
C LEU A 131 2.48 6.07 8.02
N ALA A 132 1.53 6.90 7.60
CA ALA A 132 1.01 6.91 6.23
C ALA A 132 2.12 7.19 5.21
N ARG A 133 2.94 8.21 5.47
CA ARG A 133 4.08 8.59 4.62
C ARG A 133 5.08 7.45 4.47
N GLU A 134 5.47 6.82 5.58
CA GLU A 134 6.42 5.71 5.56
C GLU A 134 5.86 4.50 4.80
N ALA A 135 4.58 4.20 4.98
CA ALA A 135 3.90 3.12 4.27
C ALA A 135 3.81 3.38 2.75
N TYR A 136 3.43 4.59 2.31
CA TYR A 136 3.46 4.95 0.88
C TYR A 136 4.87 4.86 0.29
N LYS A 137 5.88 5.41 0.98
CA LYS A 137 7.27 5.29 0.54
C LYS A 137 7.72 3.84 0.49
N GLY A 138 7.25 3.01 1.42
CA GLY A 138 7.49 1.58 1.42
C GLY A 138 6.87 0.88 0.21
N ALA A 139 5.65 1.24 -0.19
CA ALA A 139 5.03 0.75 -1.43
C ALA A 139 5.85 1.15 -2.67
N LEU A 140 6.28 2.41 -2.75
CA LEU A 140 7.09 2.92 -3.88
C LEU A 140 8.51 2.35 -3.94
N ARG A 141 9.06 1.87 -2.82
CA ARG A 141 10.32 1.11 -2.81
C ARG A 141 10.19 -0.26 -3.46
N LEU A 142 9.00 -0.87 -3.39
CA LEU A 142 8.72 -2.16 -4.00
C LEU A 142 8.30 -2.00 -5.46
N GLU A 143 7.45 -1.01 -5.74
CA GLU A 143 6.91 -0.73 -7.07
C GLU A 143 6.99 0.79 -7.35
N PRO A 144 8.10 1.27 -7.95
CA PRO A 144 8.32 2.71 -8.17
C PRO A 144 7.30 3.38 -9.08
N ASP A 145 6.70 2.62 -9.99
CA ASP A 145 5.72 3.10 -10.96
C ASP A 145 4.28 3.08 -10.42
N PHE A 146 4.08 2.72 -9.15
CA PHE A 146 2.74 2.64 -8.55
C PHE A 146 2.12 4.02 -8.34
N TYR A 147 1.39 4.47 -9.37
CA TYR A 147 0.85 5.83 -9.48
C TYR A 147 0.00 6.25 -8.28
N ASP A 148 -0.89 5.38 -7.81
CA ASP A 148 -1.81 5.68 -6.72
C ASP A 148 -1.08 6.04 -5.42
N ALA A 149 -0.02 5.31 -5.10
CA ALA A 149 0.81 5.60 -3.93
C ALA A 149 1.58 6.93 -4.10
N ARG A 150 2.06 7.26 -5.31
CA ARG A 150 2.71 8.56 -5.58
C ARG A 150 1.75 9.72 -5.41
N PHE A 151 0.57 9.60 -6.01
CA PHE A 151 -0.47 10.62 -5.95
C PHE A 151 -0.94 10.86 -4.52
N ASN A 152 -1.24 9.79 -3.77
CA ASN A 152 -1.70 9.91 -2.40
C ASN A 152 -0.62 10.41 -1.44
N LEU A 153 0.65 10.05 -1.66
CA LEU A 153 1.77 10.61 -0.91
C LEU A 153 1.90 12.12 -1.13
N GLU A 154 1.79 12.58 -2.37
CA GLU A 154 1.79 14.02 -2.66
C GLU A 154 0.63 14.75 -1.97
N ARG A 155 -0.57 14.16 -2.03
CA ARG A 155 -1.76 14.68 -1.33
C ARG A 155 -1.52 14.77 0.18
N LEU A 156 -1.01 13.71 0.80
CA LEU A 156 -0.67 13.67 2.22
C LEU A 156 0.36 14.76 2.59
N ASP A 157 1.40 14.93 1.78
CA ASP A 157 2.46 15.91 2.05
C ASP A 157 1.96 17.36 1.98
N ARG A 158 0.93 17.66 1.17
CA ARG A 158 0.26 18.98 1.16
C ARG A 158 -0.48 19.29 2.46
N ILE A 159 -0.98 18.26 3.14
CA ILE A 159 -1.75 18.37 4.38
C ILE A 159 -0.83 18.34 5.61
N SER A 160 0.37 17.77 5.47
CA SER A 160 1.31 17.55 6.58
C SER A 160 1.71 18.85 7.31
N PRO A 161 1.76 18.84 8.66
CA PRO A 161 2.14 20.00 9.46
C PRO A 161 3.54 20.53 9.15
N GLU A 162 4.49 19.72 8.68
CA GLU A 162 5.83 20.18 8.29
C GLU A 162 5.80 21.22 7.17
N LYS A 163 4.87 21.13 6.21
CA LYS A 163 4.72 22.20 5.19
C LYS A 163 4.03 23.44 5.77
N ARG A 164 3.07 23.28 6.69
CA ARG A 164 2.48 24.42 7.41
C ARG A 164 3.52 25.12 8.28
N SER A 165 4.37 24.36 8.98
CA SER A 165 5.42 24.91 9.82
C SER A 165 6.58 25.45 8.99
N GLN A 166 6.89 24.94 7.79
CA GLN A 166 7.84 25.62 6.89
C GLN A 166 7.31 26.96 6.37
N GLY A 167 6.00 27.07 6.12
CA GLY A 167 5.34 28.36 5.89
C GLY A 167 5.34 29.28 7.13
N PHE A 168 5.31 28.71 8.33
CA PHE A 168 5.30 29.45 9.60
C PHE A 168 6.70 29.78 10.15
N ILE A 169 7.72 28.97 9.86
CA ILE A 169 9.13 29.18 10.23
C ILE A 169 9.78 30.21 9.29
N GLY A 170 9.24 30.38 8.08
CA GLY A 170 9.48 31.56 7.26
C GLY A 170 8.92 32.86 7.86
N ALA A 171 7.94 32.77 8.77
CA ALA A 171 7.34 33.92 9.45
C ALA A 171 7.93 34.19 10.86
N THR A 172 8.51 33.18 11.53
CA THR A 172 9.08 33.34 12.89
C THR A 172 10.59 33.58 12.94
N SER A 173 11.32 33.53 11.82
CA SER A 173 12.73 33.98 11.78
C SER A 173 12.96 35.31 11.05
N TYR A 174 11.92 35.92 10.48
CA TYR A 174 11.98 37.27 9.91
C TYR A 174 10.68 38.06 10.13
N THR A 175 10.28 38.24 11.39
CA THR A 175 9.41 39.34 11.81
C THR A 175 10.06 39.94 13.07
N ILE A 176 10.71 41.10 13.00
CA ILE A 176 10.04 42.41 13.07
C ILE A 176 8.79 42.25 13.93
N GLY A 177 8.98 42.40 15.24
CA GLY A 177 8.02 41.98 16.25
C GLY A 177 6.61 42.51 16.03
N LEU A 178 5.68 41.57 15.97
CA LEU A 178 4.30 41.79 16.37
C LEU A 178 3.95 40.67 17.35
N ASP A 179 4.26 40.95 18.62
CA ASP A 179 3.75 40.20 19.76
C ASP A 179 2.22 40.34 19.76
N PRO A 180 1.43 39.26 19.71
CA PRO A 180 -0.02 39.34 19.63
C PRO A 180 -0.68 39.85 20.93
N PHE A 181 0.12 40.12 21.97
CA PHE A 181 -0.36 40.59 23.28
C PHE A 181 -0.04 42.05 23.61
N LYS A 182 0.42 42.86 22.65
CA LYS A 182 0.54 44.31 22.86
C LYS A 182 -0.70 45.05 22.38
N GLU A 183 -1.65 45.21 23.30
CA GLU A 183 -2.70 46.22 23.27
C GLU A 183 -2.08 47.62 23.11
N SER A 184 -2.00 48.13 21.88
CA SER A 184 -2.16 49.56 21.56
C SER A 184 -1.91 49.76 20.06
N GLY A 185 -2.98 50.08 19.33
CA GLY A 185 -3.01 50.20 17.87
C GLY A 185 -2.24 51.40 17.30
N ARG A 186 -0.90 51.38 17.41
CA ARG A 186 -0.02 52.24 16.60
C ARG A 186 1.18 51.44 16.12
N ALA A 187 1.17 51.12 14.83
CA ALA A 187 2.34 50.59 14.14
C ALA A 187 3.45 51.66 14.14
N LEU A 188 4.47 51.46 14.97
CA LEU A 188 5.69 52.26 14.92
C LEU A 188 6.56 51.72 13.79
N MET A 189 6.56 52.42 12.65
CA MET A 189 7.49 52.16 11.55
C MET A 189 8.89 52.64 12.01
N LYS A 190 9.76 51.71 12.37
CA LYS A 190 11.16 52.01 12.69
C LYS A 190 11.89 52.19 11.36
N ASP A 191 12.18 53.44 10.99
CA ASP A 191 12.99 53.75 9.81
C ASP A 191 14.35 53.06 9.93
N ASN A 192 14.62 52.18 8.98
CA ASN A 192 15.83 51.38 8.95
C ASN A 192 16.93 52.19 8.26
N THR A 193 17.92 52.66 9.03
CA THR A 193 19.08 53.45 8.57
C THR A 193 20.05 52.68 7.64
N ARG A 194 19.70 51.45 7.21
CA ARG A 194 20.46 50.67 6.24
C ARG A 194 20.10 50.90 4.77
N ARG A 195 19.26 51.88 4.43
CA ARG A 195 19.23 52.38 3.04
C ARG A 195 20.44 53.30 2.82
N GLY A 196 21.60 52.67 2.70
CA GLY A 196 22.74 53.27 2.04
C GLY A 196 22.37 53.49 0.58
N LEU A 197 21.89 54.70 0.29
CA LEU A 197 22.05 55.33 -1.01
C LEU A 197 22.85 56.61 -0.73
N PRO A 198 23.85 56.96 -1.55
CA PRO A 198 24.35 58.33 -1.59
C PRO A 198 23.22 59.30 -1.97
#